data_AF-A0A7C3EJJ5-F1
#
_entry.id   AF-A0A7C3EJJ5-F1
#
_cell.length_a   1.000
_cell.length_b   1.000
_cell.length_c   1.000
_cell.angle_alpha   90.00
_cell.angle_beta   90.00
_cell.angle_gamma   90.00
#
_symmetry.space_group_name_H-M   'P 1'
#
loop_
_entity.id
_entity.type
_entity.pdbx_description
1 polymer ?
#
loop_
_entity_poly.entity_id
_entity_poly.type
_entity_poly.pdbx_seq_one_letter_code
_entity_poly.pdbx_strand_id
1 'polypeptide(L)'
;MEPPFDIPRLAEAAGAAFVARGSTYHVDELDELMALAIKKKGFAVLEVITPCPTIYGRYNRLGSAVNMLKQQRDNLVSMHDAQTMSPEELQGKMRLGVFADLDKPEYCTAYEKLLDRVRKA
;
A
#
# COMPACT_ATOMS: atom_id res chain seq x y z
N MET A 1 19.18 -8.13 -13.96
CA MET A 1 18.47 -7.20 -13.07
C MET A 1 17.24 -7.94 -12.59
N GLU A 2 17.13 -8.09 -11.28
CA GLU A 2 16.07 -8.76 -10.56
C GLU A 2 14.75 -7.95 -10.64
N PRO A 3 13.59 -8.60 -10.79
CA PRO A 3 12.31 -7.90 -10.76
C PRO A 3 12.00 -7.34 -9.35
N PRO A 4 11.46 -6.12 -9.22
CA PRO A 4 11.02 -5.60 -7.93
C PRO A 4 9.80 -6.38 -7.42
N PHE A 5 9.66 -6.45 -6.09
CA PHE A 5 8.47 -6.99 -5.46
C PHE A 5 7.27 -6.04 -5.62
N ASP A 6 6.08 -6.61 -5.79
CA ASP A 6 4.83 -5.89 -5.58
C ASP A 6 4.49 -5.94 -4.08
N ILE A 7 4.85 -4.87 -3.35
CA ILE A 7 4.80 -4.84 -1.88
C ILE A 7 3.39 -5.14 -1.32
N PRO A 8 2.29 -4.56 -1.82
CA PRO A 8 0.94 -4.91 -1.43
C PRO A 8 0.64 -6.40 -1.59
N ARG A 9 0.93 -6.98 -2.76
CA ARG A 9 0.68 -8.41 -3.01
C ARG A 9 1.54 -9.29 -2.11
N LEU A 10 2.78 -8.90 -1.86
CA LEU A 10 3.67 -9.60 -0.95
C LEU A 10 3.13 -9.57 0.49
N ALA A 11 2.70 -8.40 0.98
CA ALA A 11 2.14 -8.24 2.31
C ALA A 11 0.79 -8.97 2.48
N GLU A 12 -0.05 -8.94 1.45
CA GLU A 12 -1.30 -9.70 1.38
C GLU A 12 -1.01 -11.20 1.51
N ALA A 13 -0.11 -11.74 0.68
CA ALA A 13 0.28 -13.14 0.71
C ALA A 13 0.97 -13.56 2.01
N ALA A 14 1.74 -12.65 2.64
CA ALA A 14 2.36 -12.86 3.95
C ALA A 14 1.35 -12.88 5.10
N GLY A 15 0.08 -12.55 4.84
CA GLY A 15 -0.96 -12.53 5.86
C GLY A 15 -0.94 -11.25 6.69
N ALA A 16 -0.81 -10.08 6.07
CA ALA A 16 -1.24 -8.84 6.70
C ALA A 16 -2.78 -8.81 6.87
N ALA A 17 -3.27 -8.11 7.90
CA ALA A 17 -4.70 -7.89 8.15
C ALA A 17 -5.23 -6.72 7.32
N PHE A 18 -4.39 -5.72 7.06
CA PHE A 18 -4.70 -4.58 6.21
C PHE A 18 -3.52 -4.30 5.28
N VAL A 19 -3.81 -4.06 4.01
CA VAL A 19 -2.82 -3.71 2.99
C VAL A 19 -3.39 -2.63 2.09
N ALA A 20 -2.64 -1.55 1.91
CA ALA A 20 -3.00 -0.48 0.99
C ALA A 20 -1.78 0.09 0.26
N ARG A 21 -2.02 0.80 -0.85
CA ARG A 21 -1.02 1.62 -1.56
C ARG A 21 -1.55 3.05 -1.74
N GLY A 22 -0.74 4.03 -1.35
CA GLY A 22 -1.00 5.46 -1.56
C GLY A 22 0.17 6.14 -2.29
N SER A 23 0.04 7.45 -2.52
CA SER A 23 1.10 8.24 -3.14
C SER A 23 1.09 9.68 -2.64
N THR A 24 2.24 10.33 -2.66
CA THR A 24 2.37 11.73 -2.22
C THR A 24 1.71 12.75 -3.15
N TYR A 25 1.28 12.36 -4.35
CA TYR A 25 0.46 13.22 -5.22
C TYR A 25 -1.01 13.27 -4.76
N HIS A 26 -1.54 12.14 -4.29
CA HIS A 26 -2.94 11.95 -3.89
C HIS A 26 -3.06 12.07 -2.36
N VAL A 27 -2.89 13.30 -1.85
CA VAL A 27 -2.71 13.56 -0.42
C VAL A 27 -3.96 13.25 0.41
N ASP A 28 -5.14 13.59 -0.09
CA ASP A 28 -6.39 13.38 0.63
C ASP A 28 -6.68 11.88 0.79
N GLU A 29 -6.51 11.10 -0.28
CA GLU A 29 -6.64 9.65 -0.24
C GLU A 29 -5.56 9.00 0.64
N LEU A 30 -4.34 9.54 0.63
CA LEU A 30 -3.26 9.04 1.47
C LEU A 30 -3.59 9.21 2.96
N ASP A 31 -4.13 10.37 3.36
CA ASP A 31 -4.54 10.64 4.74
C ASP A 31 -5.63 9.66 5.20
N GLU A 32 -6.63 9.40 4.36
CA GLU A 32 -7.68 8.40 4.63
C GLU A 32 -7.10 6.99 4.79
N LEU A 33 -6.22 6.56 3.88
CA LEU A 33 -5.57 5.25 3.96
C LEU A 33 -4.70 5.11 5.20
N MET A 34 -3.98 6.16 5.60
CA MET A 34 -3.21 6.19 6.85
C MET A 34 -4.13 6.04 8.06
N ALA A 35 -5.25 6.75 8.09
CA ALA A 35 -6.22 6.66 9.17
C ALA A 35 -6.83 5.25 9.29
N LEU A 36 -7.15 4.60 8.16
CA LEU A 36 -7.63 3.22 8.13
C LEU A 36 -6.58 2.23 8.63
N ALA A 37 -5.34 2.36 8.14
CA ALA A 37 -4.23 1.49 8.53
C ALA A 37 -3.95 1.56 10.05
N ILE A 38 -3.94 2.76 10.62
CA ILE A 38 -3.71 2.99 12.06
C ILE A 38 -4.85 2.41 12.90
N LYS A 39 -6.11 2.52 12.43
CA LYS A 39 -7.28 2.01 13.15
C LYS A 39 -7.41 0.49 13.09
N LYS A 40 -6.72 -0.19 12.16
CA LYS A 40 -6.82 -1.64 12.01
C LYS A 40 -6.29 -2.34 13.25
N LYS A 41 -7.08 -3.28 13.77
CA LYS A 41 -6.60 -4.27 14.75
C LYS A 41 -5.92 -5.42 14.01
N GLY A 42 -4.60 -5.52 14.13
CA GLY A 42 -3.77 -6.48 13.41
C GLY A 42 -2.64 -5.83 12.62
N PHE A 43 -1.81 -6.65 11.97
CA PHE A 43 -0.68 -6.17 11.19
C PHE A 43 -1.15 -5.45 9.91
N ALA A 44 -0.84 -4.16 9.79
CA ALA A 44 -1.22 -3.32 8.67
C ALA A 44 0.02 -2.87 7.89
N VAL A 45 -0.07 -2.86 6.55
CA VAL A 45 0.97 -2.37 5.64
C VAL A 45 0.37 -1.32 4.71
N LEU A 46 0.98 -0.14 4.67
CA LEU A 46 0.66 0.91 3.70
C LEU A 46 1.93 1.23 2.91
N GLU A 47 1.94 0.89 1.62
CA GLU A 47 3.00 1.32 0.71
C GLU A 47 2.71 2.76 0.25
N VAL A 48 3.67 3.67 0.44
CA VAL A 48 3.54 5.07 -0.01
C VAL A 48 4.57 5.37 -1.08
N ILE A 49 4.10 5.68 -2.29
CA ILE A 49 4.97 6.07 -3.40
C ILE A 49 5.39 7.53 -3.21
N THR A 50 6.69 7.76 -3.04
CA THR A 50 7.29 9.08 -2.80
C THR A 50 8.30 9.42 -3.90
N PRO A 51 8.43 10.69 -4.30
CA PRO A 51 9.48 11.10 -5.22
C PRO A 51 10.82 11.23 -4.47
N CYS A 52 11.91 10.78 -5.09
CA CYS A 52 13.27 11.03 -4.62
C CYS A 52 14.03 11.86 -5.68
N PRO A 53 13.84 13.19 -5.71
CA PRO A 53 14.38 14.03 -6.79
C PRO A 53 15.91 14.17 -6.75
N THR A 54 16.52 14.09 -5.56
CA THR A 54 17.93 14.38 -5.33
C THR A 54 18.86 13.29 -5.86
N ILE A 55 18.49 12.02 -5.68
CA ILE A 55 19.28 10.85 -6.07
C ILE A 55 18.59 10.12 -7.21
N TYR A 56 17.46 9.46 -6.95
CA TYR A 56 16.80 8.61 -7.94
C TYR A 56 16.42 9.39 -9.21
N GLY A 57 15.74 10.53 -9.05
CA GLY A 57 15.35 11.38 -10.17
C GLY A 57 16.54 11.93 -10.95
N ARG A 58 17.60 12.36 -10.25
CA ARG A 58 18.83 12.89 -10.86
C ARG A 58 19.56 11.84 -11.70
N TYR A 59 19.80 10.65 -11.15
CA TYR A 59 20.53 9.58 -11.85
C TYR A 59 19.72 8.95 -12.99
N ASN A 60 18.39 8.96 -12.91
CA ASN A 60 17.50 8.42 -13.94
C ASN A 60 16.94 9.49 -14.90
N ARG A 61 17.40 10.74 -14.79
CA ARG A 61 16.97 11.86 -15.66
C ARG A 61 15.45 12.07 -15.69
N LEU A 62 14.78 11.90 -14.55
CA LEU A 62 13.31 12.00 -14.43
C LEU A 62 12.77 13.44 -14.31
N GLY A 63 13.68 14.43 -14.35
CA GLY A 63 13.33 15.85 -14.28
C GLY A 63 13.21 16.39 -12.86
N SER A 64 12.39 17.42 -12.68
CA SER A 64 12.21 18.09 -11.39
C SER A 64 11.31 17.29 -10.44
N ALA A 65 11.28 17.68 -9.16
CA ALA A 65 10.33 17.14 -8.20
C ALA A 65 8.86 17.24 -8.68
N VAL A 66 8.51 18.35 -9.34
CA VAL A 66 7.19 18.56 -9.94
C VAL A 66 6.92 17.57 -11.07
N ASN A 67 7.91 17.28 -11.91
CA ASN A 67 7.76 16.29 -12.99
C ASN A 67 7.49 14.90 -12.41
N MET A 68 8.20 14.52 -11.34
CA MET A 68 8.01 13.23 -10.68
C MET A 68 6.62 13.11 -10.02
N LEU A 69 6.11 14.20 -9.43
CA LEU A 69 4.74 14.24 -8.91
C LEU A 69 3.70 14.09 -10.04
N LYS A 70 3.91 14.75 -11.19
CA LYS A 70 3.05 14.55 -12.37
C LYS A 70 3.12 13.11 -12.90
N GLN A 71 4.29 12.47 -12.85
CA GLN A 71 4.43 11.05 -13.17
C GLN A 71 3.62 10.15 -12.24
N GLN A 72 3.47 10.50 -10.95
CA GLN A 72 2.57 9.78 -10.05
C GLN A 72 1.11 9.95 -10.49
N ARG A 73 0.65 11.17 -10.79
CA ARG A 73 -0.69 11.40 -11.35
C ARG A 73 -0.99 10.58 -12.59
N ASP A 74 -0.03 10.50 -13.51
CA ASP A 74 -0.26 9.91 -14.85
C ASP A 74 -0.15 8.37 -14.83
N ASN A 75 0.62 7.80 -13.91
CA ASN A 75 0.91 6.35 -13.86
C ASN A 75 0.25 5.60 -12.70
N LEU A 76 -0.37 6.31 -11.75
CA LEU A 76 -1.09 5.70 -10.65
C LEU A 76 -2.60 5.84 -10.89
N VAL A 77 -3.35 4.76 -10.69
CA VAL A 77 -4.80 4.73 -10.91
C VAL A 77 -5.48 4.17 -9.69
N SER A 78 -6.66 4.67 -9.35
CA SER A 78 -7.44 4.07 -8.27
C SER A 78 -7.87 2.65 -8.64
N MET A 79 -8.06 1.79 -7.64
CA MET A 79 -8.64 0.45 -7.84
C MET A 79 -10.04 0.50 -8.46
N HIS A 80 -10.78 1.60 -8.28
CA HIS A 80 -12.10 1.81 -8.88
C HIS A 80 -11.99 2.10 -10.38
N ASP A 81 -11.19 3.10 -10.76
CA ASP A 81 -11.01 3.48 -12.18
C ASP A 81 -10.40 2.33 -12.98
N ALA A 82 -9.50 1.57 -12.36
CA ALA A 82 -8.87 0.41 -12.98
C ALA A 82 -9.87 -0.68 -13.41
N GLN A 83 -11.10 -0.69 -12.90
CA GLN A 83 -12.14 -1.67 -13.30
C GLN A 83 -12.74 -1.34 -14.67
N THR A 84 -12.73 -0.07 -15.07
CA THR A 84 -13.32 0.40 -16.33
C THR A 84 -12.30 0.58 -17.45
N MET A 85 -11.01 0.45 -17.14
CA MET A 85 -9.91 0.62 -18.09
C MET A 85 -9.62 -0.67 -18.86
N SER A 86 -9.18 -0.54 -20.11
CA SER A 86 -8.73 -1.67 -20.93
C SER A 86 -7.40 -2.25 -20.41
N PRO A 87 -7.07 -3.51 -20.74
CA PRO A 87 -5.76 -4.08 -20.42
C PRO A 87 -4.58 -3.25 -20.93
N GLU A 88 -4.70 -2.65 -22.12
CA GLU A 88 -3.70 -1.77 -22.71
C GLU A 88 -3.56 -0.47 -21.91
N GLU A 89 -4.67 0.13 -21.47
CA GLU A 89 -4.65 1.35 -20.66
C GLU A 89 -4.05 1.14 -19.26
N LEU A 90 -4.19 -0.08 -18.72
CA LEU A 90 -3.60 -0.48 -17.44
C LEU A 90 -2.13 -0.84 -17.54
N GLN A 91 -1.60 -1.04 -18.74
CA GLN A 91 -0.21 -1.47 -18.92
C GLN A 91 0.76 -0.44 -18.35
N GLY A 92 1.60 -0.87 -17.41
CA GLY A 92 2.60 -0.01 -16.77
C GLY A 92 2.06 0.91 -15.66
N LYS A 93 0.75 0.86 -15.36
CA LYS A 93 0.14 1.63 -14.26
C LYS A 93 0.11 0.83 -12.97
N MET A 94 0.29 1.51 -11.84
CA MET A 94 0.13 0.91 -10.51
C MET A 94 -1.20 1.32 -9.88
N ARG A 95 -1.84 0.41 -9.15
CA ARG A 95 -3.15 0.63 -8.54
C ARG A 95 -3.02 1.20 -7.13
N LEU A 96 -3.84 2.19 -6.78
CA LEU A 96 -3.93 2.81 -5.47
C LEU A 96 -5.20 2.36 -4.74
N GLY A 97 -5.14 2.38 -3.41
CA GLY A 97 -6.25 2.03 -2.53
C GLY A 97 -5.96 0.79 -1.68
N VAL A 98 -7.03 0.19 -1.19
CA VAL A 98 -6.98 -0.99 -0.30
C VAL A 98 -6.91 -2.28 -1.13
N PHE A 99 -5.94 -3.13 -0.79
CA PHE A 99 -5.72 -4.45 -1.39
C PHE A 99 -6.25 -5.57 -0.51
N ALA A 100 -6.13 -5.42 0.81
CA ALA A 100 -6.68 -6.34 1.79
C ALA A 100 -7.18 -5.57 3.00
N ASP A 101 -8.36 -5.94 3.49
CA ASP A 101 -8.89 -5.49 4.78
C ASP A 101 -9.68 -6.65 5.39
N LEU A 102 -9.04 -7.41 6.27
CA LEU A 102 -9.52 -8.67 6.81
C LEU A 102 -9.60 -8.60 8.32
N ASP A 103 -10.74 -8.98 8.90
CA ASP A 103 -10.87 -9.09 10.34
C ASP A 103 -10.31 -10.43 10.82
N LYS A 104 -9.14 -10.37 11.47
CA LYS A 104 -8.48 -11.55 12.05
C LYS A 104 -7.80 -11.22 13.36
N PRO A 105 -7.64 -12.21 14.27
CA PRO A 105 -7.02 -11.98 15.56
C PRO A 105 -5.58 -11.47 15.39
N GLU A 106 -5.26 -10.38 16.07
CA GLU A 106 -3.87 -9.96 16.24
C GLU A 106 -3.15 -10.85 17.26
N TYR A 107 -1.82 -10.76 17.28
CA TYR A 107 -0.98 -11.52 18.20
C TYR A 107 -1.38 -11.33 19.66
N CYS A 108 -1.57 -10.09 20.12
CA CYS A 108 -1.92 -9.80 21.52
C CYS A 108 -3.24 -10.45 21.92
N THR A 109 -4.29 -10.30 21.09
CA THR A 109 -5.59 -10.96 21.31
C THR A 109 -5.46 -12.48 21.34
N ALA A 110 -4.68 -13.07 20.43
CA ALA A 110 -4.46 -14.52 20.41
C ALA A 110 -3.69 -14.99 21.64
N TYR A 111 -2.72 -14.21 22.10
CA TYR A 111 -1.90 -14.50 23.27
C TYR A 111 -2.71 -14.39 24.57
N GLU A 112 -3.55 -13.38 24.73
CA GLU A 112 -4.46 -13.25 25.87
C GLU A 112 -5.41 -14.45 25.99
N LYS A 113 -5.99 -14.88 24.86
CA LYS A 113 -6.82 -16.10 24.81
C LYS A 113 -6.06 -17.34 25.27
N LEU A 114 -4.78 -17.45 24.91
CA LEU A 114 -3.93 -18.54 25.35
C LEU A 114 -3.71 -18.50 26.87
N LEU A 115 -3.40 -17.33 27.44
CA LEU A 115 -3.20 -17.15 28.87
C LEU A 115 -4.46 -17.52 29.66
N ASP A 116 -5.63 -17.07 29.22
CA ASP A 116 -6.91 -17.37 29.87
C ASP A 116 -7.23 -18.86 29.85
N ARG A 117 -6.92 -19.55 28.76
CA ARG A 117 -7.09 -21.00 28.66
C ARG A 117 -6.18 -21.75 29.62
N VAL A 118 -4.91 -21.34 29.73
CA VAL A 118 -3.93 -22.00 30.59
C VAL A 118 -4.21 -21.73 32.08
N ARG A 119 -4.70 -20.54 32.45
CA ARG A 119 -5.04 -20.22 33.85
C ARG A 119 -6.26 -20.96 34.42
N LYS A 120 -7.14 -21.46 33.54
CA LYS A 120 -8.37 -22.18 33.92
C LYS A 120 -8.19 -23.70 33.98
N ALA A 121 -7.06 -24.21 33.49
CA ALA A 121 -6.67 -25.62 33.55
C ALA A 121 -5.90 -25.90 34.84
#